data_AF-A0A3N5X2M8-F1
#
_entry.id   AF-A0A3N5X2M8-F1
#
_cell.length_a   1.000
_cell.length_b   1.000
_cell.length_c   1.000
_cell.angle_alpha   90.00
_cell.angle_beta   90.00
_cell.angle_gamma   90.00
#
_symmetry.space_group_name_H-M   'P 1'
#
loop_
_entity.id
_entity.type
_entity.pdbx_description
1 polymer ?
#
loop_
_entity_poly.entity_id
_entity_poly.type
_entity_poly.pdbx_seq_one_letter_code
_entity_poly.pdbx_strand_id
1 'polypeptide(L)' 'MNVTRRNFLKFSGLSAGSVLLPAGAAFSAEKIRGFPLHKPIKEAATICPYCSCGCGLLIATGPDGH' A
#
# COMPACT_ATOMS: atom_id res chain seq x y z
N MET A 1 6.48 3.22 43.57
CA MET A 1 7.21 3.06 42.28
C MET A 1 8.17 4.24 42.13
N ASN A 2 9.44 4.03 41.78
CA ASN A 2 10.37 5.15 41.61
C ASN A 2 10.16 5.77 40.21
N VAL A 3 9.35 6.83 40.14
CA VAL A 3 9.00 7.49 38.87
C VAL A 3 10.19 8.34 38.43
N THR A 4 10.99 7.79 37.52
CA THR A 4 12.07 8.53 36.85
C THR A 4 11.49 9.38 35.71
N ARG A 5 12.16 10.48 35.35
CA ARG A 5 11.74 11.37 34.23
C ARG A 5 11.49 10.59 32.93
N ARG A 6 12.31 9.55 32.68
CA ARG A 6 12.16 8.66 31.51
C ARG A 6 10.91 7.80 31.59
N ASN A 7 10.58 7.26 32.76
CA ASN A 7 9.37 6.45 32.93
C ASN A 7 8.11 7.30 32.83
N PHE A 8 8.14 8.53 33.34
CA PHE A 8 7.05 9.49 33.17
C PHE A 8 6.74 9.73 31.69
N LEU A 9 7.75 10.03 30.87
CA LEU A 9 7.58 10.25 29.42
C LEU A 9 7.02 9.03 28.69
N LYS A 10 7.44 7.82 29.09
CA LYS A 10 6.94 6.57 28.51
C LYS A 10 5.47 6.34 28.83
N PHE A 11 5.07 6.53 30.09
CA PHE A 11 3.68 6.35 30.50
C PHE A 11 2.76 7.42 29.92
N SER A 12 3.21 8.68 29.84
CA SER A 12 2.43 9.75 29.21
C SER A 12 2.27 9.56 27.71
N GLY A 13 3.31 9.08 27.02
CA GLY A 13 3.22 8.76 25.59
C GLY A 13 2.30 7.57 25.31
N LEU A 14 2.35 6.54 26.15
CA LEU A 14 1.48 5.38 26.04
C LEU A 14 0.02 5.74 26.32
N SER A 15 -0.25 6.54 27.37
CA SER A 15 -1.61 6.96 27.70
C SER A 15 -2.20 7.88 26.63
N ALA A 16 -1.44 8.89 26.17
CA ALA A 16 -1.87 9.76 25.07
C ALA A 16 -2.09 8.96 23.79
N GLY A 17 -1.20 8.03 23.45
CA GLY A 17 -1.34 7.14 22.30
C GLY A 17 -2.59 6.26 22.40
N SER A 18 -2.90 5.72 23.57
CA SER A 18 -4.09 4.86 23.77
C SER A 18 -5.43 5.61 23.68
N VAL A 19 -5.44 6.91 24.01
CA VAL A 19 -6.64 7.76 23.92
C VAL A 19 -6.81 8.33 22.52
N LEU A 20 -5.71 8.73 21.88
CA LEU A 20 -5.73 9.41 20.59
C LEU A 20 -5.73 8.45 19.39
N LEU A 21 -5.26 7.21 19.55
CA LEU A 21 -5.37 6.19 18.52
C LEU A 21 -6.46 5.17 18.91
N PRO A 22 -7.64 5.21 18.26
CA PRO A 22 -8.61 4.13 18.33
C PRO A 22 -7.92 2.79 18.02
N ALA A 23 -8.32 1.72 18.70
CA ALA A 23 -7.72 0.37 18.59
C ALA A 23 -7.69 -0.24 17.16
N GLY A 24 -8.17 0.47 16.13
CA GLY A 24 -8.11 0.10 14.72
C GLY A 24 -7.44 1.13 13.79
N ALA A 25 -6.96 2.29 14.28
CA ALA A 25 -6.40 3.35 13.43
C ALA A 25 -5.04 2.98 12.79
N ALA A 26 -4.35 1.96 13.31
CA ALA A 26 -3.08 1.48 12.77
C ALA A 26 -3.23 0.59 11.52
N PHE A 27 -4.44 0.13 11.22
CA PHE A 27 -4.73 -0.61 10.01
C PHE A 27 -5.63 0.24 9.16
N SER A 28 -5.08 0.86 8.12
CA SER A 28 -5.89 1.11 6.94
C SER A 28 -6.31 -0.26 6.39
N ALA A 29 -7.35 -0.83 7.00
CA ALA A 29 -8.07 -2.00 6.52
C ALA A 29 -8.95 -1.64 5.32
N GLU A 30 -8.80 -0.42 4.80
CA GLU A 30 -9.18 -0.12 3.44
C GLU A 30 -8.31 -0.98 2.54
N LYS A 31 -8.80 -2.19 2.30
CA LYS A 31 -8.39 -3.08 1.23
C LYS A 31 -8.25 -2.18 0.02
N ILE A 32 -7.02 -1.91 -0.41
CA ILE A 32 -6.73 -1.09 -1.58
C ILE A 32 -7.70 -1.60 -2.64
N ARG A 33 -8.72 -0.80 -2.95
CA ARG A 33 -9.77 -1.24 -3.85
C ARG A 33 -9.08 -1.36 -5.18
N GLY A 34 -8.79 -2.60 -5.58
CA GLY A 34 -8.20 -2.87 -6.88
C GLY A 34 -9.04 -2.11 -7.91
N PHE A 35 -8.38 -1.37 -8.80
CA PHE A 35 -9.08 -0.67 -9.85
C PHE A 35 -9.96 -1.71 -10.57
N PRO A 36 -11.28 -1.47 -10.73
CA PRO A 36 -12.14 -2.45 -11.36
C PRO A 36 -11.78 -2.50 -12.85
N LEU A 37 -10.95 -3.48 -13.22
CA LEU A 37 -10.69 -3.73 -14.63
C LEU A 37 -11.95 -4.32 -15.27
N HIS A 38 -12.26 -3.85 -16.48
CA HIS A 38 -13.39 -4.37 -17.26
C HIS A 38 -13.27 -5.88 -17.54
N LYS A 39 -12.04 -6.42 -17.59
CA LYS A 39 -11.73 -7.85 -17.77
C LYS A 39 -10.50 -8.24 -16.94
N PRO A 40 -10.43 -9.46 -16.37
CA PRO A 40 -9.22 -9.94 -15.74
C PRO A 40 -8.14 -10.16 -16.82
N ILE A 41 -7.00 -9.51 -16.64
CA ILE A 41 -5.86 -9.57 -17.56
C ILE A 41 -4.58 -9.87 -16.80
N LYS A 42 -3.61 -10.49 -17.48
CA LYS A 42 -2.23 -10.58 -17.00
C LYS A 42 -1.41 -9.49 -17.69
N GLU A 43 -0.63 -8.75 -16.92
CA GLU A 43 0.21 -7.67 -17.43
C GLU A 43 1.67 -8.10 -17.60
N ALA A 44 2.34 -7.58 -18.63
CA ALA A 44 3.78 -7.71 -18.84
C ALA A 44 4.35 -6.40 -19.41
N ALA A 45 5.63 -6.12 -19.14
CA ALA A 45 6.33 -4.97 -19.70
C ALA A 45 7.07 -5.36 -21.00
N THR A 46 7.05 -4.48 -22.00
CA THR A 46 7.81 -4.63 -23.25
C THR A 46 8.23 -3.27 -23.81
N ILE A 47 8.96 -3.26 -24.93
CA ILE A 47 9.42 -2.05 -25.63
C ILE A 47 8.73 -1.97 -26.99
N CYS A 48 8.35 -0.76 -27.41
CA CYS A 48 7.79 -0.49 -28.73
C CYS A 48 8.74 -0.92 -29.85
N PRO A 49 8.35 -1.85 -30.75
CA PRO A 49 9.24 -2.38 -31.78
C PRO A 49 9.26 -1.55 -33.07
N TYR A 50 8.58 -0.41 -33.12
CA TYR A 50 8.39 0.33 -34.36
C TYR A 50 9.55 1.30 -34.66
N CYS A 51 9.81 2.25 -33.76
CA CYS A 51 10.84 3.27 -33.95
C CYS A 51 11.93 3.15 -32.89
N SER A 52 13.09 3.76 -33.16
CA SER A 52 14.25 3.76 -32.27
C SER A 52 14.06 4.56 -30.98
N CYS A 53 12.88 5.15 -30.74
CA CYS A 53 12.57 5.84 -29.50
C CYS A 53 12.50 4.88 -28.29
N GLY A 54 12.16 3.61 -28.52
CA GLY A 54 12.16 2.60 -27.45
C GLY A 54 11.13 2.88 -26.35
N CYS A 55 9.93 3.37 -26.69
CA CYS A 55 8.89 3.63 -25.71
C CYS A 55 8.57 2.38 -24.87
N GLY A 56 8.49 2.52 -23.55
CA GLY A 56 8.05 1.44 -22.66
C GLY A 56 6.55 1.20 -22.79
N LEU A 57 6.15 -0.07 -22.89
CA LEU A 57 4.77 -0.52 -23.02
C LEU A 57 4.41 -1.46 -21.87
N LEU A 58 3.18 -1.35 -21.40
CA LEU A 58 2.53 -2.36 -20.56
C LEU A 58 1.49 -3.07 -21.42
N ILE A 59 1.69 -4.36 -21.66
CA ILE A 59 0.79 -5.22 -22.44
C ILE A 59 -0.08 -6.06 -21.51
N ALA A 60 -1.29 -6.35 -21.96
CA ALA A 60 -2.30 -7.10 -21.23
C ALA A 60 -2.78 -8.28 -22.07
N THR A 61 -2.83 -9.48 -21.50
CA THR A 61 -3.42 -10.67 -22.15
C THR A 61 -4.72 -11.06 -21.48
N GLY A 62 -5.71 -11.48 -22.28
CA GLY A 62 -6.95 -12.02 -21.75
C GLY A 62 -6.78 -13.37 -21.03
N PRO A 63 -7.86 -13.92 -20.46
CA PRO A 63 -7.83 -15.20 -19.74
C PRO A 63 -7.33 -16.37 -20.61
N ASP A 64 -7.63 -16.31 -21.91
CA ASP A 64 -7.32 -17.36 -22.87
C ASP A 64 -5.89 -17.25 -23.45
N GLY A 65 -5.10 -16.27 -22.98
CA GLY A 65 -3.71 -16.07 -23.44
C GLY A 65 -3.59 -15.48 -24.84
N HIS A 66 -4.67 -14.94 -25.39
CA HIS A 66 -4.72 -14.18 -26.63
C HIS A 66 -4.99 -12.70 -26.35
#